data_AF-W7YA07-F1
#
_entry.id   AF-W7YA07-F1
#
_cell.length_a   1.000
_cell.length_b   1.000
_cell.length_c   1.000
_cell.angle_alpha   90.00
_cell.angle_beta   90.00
_cell.angle_gamma   90.00
#
_symmetry.space_group_name_H-M   'P 1'
#
loop_
_entity.id
_entity.type
_entity.pdbx_description
1 polymer ?
#
loop_
_entity_poly.entity_id
_entity_poly.type
_entity_poly.pdbx_seq_one_letter_code
_entity_poly.pdbx_strand_id
1 'polypeptide(L)'
;MVGWILYIWLQEMQVVRITATVVAAFIVTMVSHIFAKKYRTPIIVFSVSGIIPLVPGGLAYDAMRKAVQNQYDQAVQLGAEAFMISGAIALGLLLAEVTNQITRKIARPRKPEKEQ
;
A
#
# COMPACT_ATOMS: atom_id res chain seq x y z
N MET A 1 -11.22 4.42 1.39
CA MET A 1 -11.54 4.82 2.78
C MET A 1 -11.04 3.82 3.83
N VAL A 2 -11.23 2.50 3.63
CA VAL A 2 -10.78 1.48 4.61
C VAL A 2 -9.29 1.61 4.99
N GLY A 3 -8.40 1.85 4.03
CA GLY A 3 -6.97 2.02 4.31
C GLY A 3 -6.64 3.21 5.20
N TRP A 4 -7.32 4.33 5.00
CA TRP A 4 -7.15 5.54 5.81
C TRP A 4 -7.62 5.32 7.25
N ILE A 5 -8.79 4.71 7.42
CA ILE A 5 -9.34 4.40 8.75
C ILE A 5 -8.39 3.48 9.52
N LEU A 6 -7.90 2.43 8.86
CA LEU A 6 -6.93 1.52 9.47
C LEU A 6 -5.62 2.23 9.83
N TYR A 7 -5.13 3.13 8.97
CA TYR A 7 -3.95 3.94 9.26
C TYR A 7 -4.16 4.83 10.50
N ILE A 8 -5.27 5.57 10.57
CA ILE A 8 -5.58 6.41 11.74
C ILE A 8 -5.63 5.56 13.02
N TRP A 9 -6.33 4.43 12.95
CA TRP A 9 -6.46 3.53 14.10
C TRP A 9 -5.10 3.03 14.60
N LEU A 10 -4.18 2.69 13.68
CA LEU A 10 -2.80 2.32 14.05
C LEU A 10 -2.01 3.50 14.62
N GLN A 11 -2.22 4.72 14.12
CA GLN A 11 -1.59 5.92 14.66
C GLN A 11 -2.09 6.26 16.08
N GLU A 12 -3.37 6.03 16.38
CA GLU A 12 -3.91 6.19 17.74
C GLU A 12 -3.21 5.25 18.74
N MET A 13 -2.85 4.04 18.29
CA MET A 13 -2.05 3.08 19.05
C MET A 13 -0.55 3.42 19.12
N GLN A 14 -0.13 4.60 18.69
CA GLN A 14 1.27 5.06 18.66
C GLN A 14 2.19 4.18 17.79
N VAL A 15 1.64 3.48 16.79
CA VAL A 15 2.44 2.73 15.82
C VAL A 15 3.21 3.72 14.95
N VAL A 16 4.47 3.42 14.64
CA VAL A 16 5.30 4.23 13.76
C VAL A 16 4.63 4.41 12.40
N ARG A 17 4.60 5.66 11.90
CA ARG A 17 3.95 6.10 10.66
C ARG A 17 4.20 5.18 9.45
N ILE A 18 5.47 4.81 9.26
CA ILE A 18 5.93 3.93 8.18
C ILE A 18 5.29 2.53 8.30
N THR A 19 5.37 1.92 9.48
CA THR A 19 4.81 0.59 9.74
C THR A 19 3.29 0.58 9.59
N ALA A 20 2.62 1.61 10.11
CA ALA A 20 1.17 1.76 9.95
C ALA A 20 0.77 1.83 8.47
N THR A 21 1.57 2.52 7.65
CA THR A 21 1.37 2.63 6.20
C THR A 21 1.54 1.27 5.50
N VAL A 22 2.58 0.50 5.83
CA VAL A 22 2.78 -0.85 5.28
C VAL A 22 1.57 -1.74 5.56
N VAL A 23 1.11 -1.77 6.81
CA VAL A 23 -0.03 -2.61 7.24
C VAL A 23 -1.30 -2.15 6.55
N ALA A 24 -1.56 -0.85 6.50
CA ALA A 24 -2.74 -0.30 5.83
C ALA A 24 -2.77 -0.63 4.33
N ALA A 25 -1.65 -0.44 3.62
CA ALA A 25 -1.53 -0.76 2.20
C ALA A 25 -1.69 -2.27 1.94
N PHE A 26 -1.10 -3.12 2.78
CA PHE A 26 -1.26 -4.57 2.70
C PHE A 26 -2.72 -5.01 2.82
N ILE A 27 -3.44 -4.52 3.84
CA ILE A 27 -4.84 -4.88 4.07
C ILE A 27 -5.74 -4.38 2.94
N VAL A 28 -5.56 -3.13 2.49
CA VAL A 28 -6.31 -2.58 1.35
C VAL A 28 -6.14 -3.46 0.11
N THR A 29 -4.92 -3.91 -0.16
CA THR A 29 -4.61 -4.73 -1.33
C THR A 29 -5.18 -6.14 -1.21
N MET A 30 -5.16 -6.72 -0.01
CA MET A 30 -5.76 -8.01 0.26
C MET A 30 -7.28 -7.98 0.01
N VAL A 31 -7.95 -6.96 0.53
CA VAL A 31 -9.39 -6.76 0.32
C VAL A 31 -9.68 -6.51 -1.17
N SER A 32 -8.82 -5.74 -1.84
CA SER A 32 -8.94 -5.47 -3.28
C SER A 32 -8.88 -6.74 -4.12
N HIS A 33 -8.00 -7.70 -3.79
CA HIS A 33 -7.94 -9.00 -4.46
C HIS A 33 -9.26 -9.79 -4.34
N ILE A 34 -9.85 -9.79 -3.13
CA ILE A 34 -11.11 -10.49 -2.87
C ILE A 34 -12.24 -9.86 -3.69
N PHE A 35 -12.34 -8.53 -3.68
CA PHE A 35 -13.39 -7.81 -4.41
C PHE A 35 -13.20 -7.86 -5.93
N ALA A 36 -11.98 -7.75 -6.44
CA ALA A 36 -11.68 -7.93 -7.86
C ALA A 36 -12.17 -9.29 -8.38
N LYS A 37 -11.94 -10.36 -7.61
CA LYS A 37 -12.44 -11.69 -7.95
C LYS A 37 -13.96 -11.79 -7.87
N LYS A 38 -14.58 -11.20 -6.84
CA LYS A 38 -16.04 -11.24 -6.64
C LYS A 38 -16.80 -10.48 -7.71
N TYR A 39 -16.34 -9.28 -8.07
CA TYR A 39 -17.01 -8.38 -9.00
C TYR A 39 -16.50 -8.49 -10.44
N ARG A 40 -15.49 -9.35 -10.70
CA ARG A 40 -14.88 -9.56 -12.03
C ARG A 40 -14.40 -8.26 -12.67
N THR A 41 -13.81 -7.38 -11.86
CA THR A 41 -13.28 -6.08 -12.29
C THR A 41 -11.77 -6.00 -12.03
N PRO A 42 -11.05 -5.15 -12.77
CA PRO A 42 -9.61 -4.95 -12.56
C PRO A 42 -9.30 -4.53 -11.12
N ILE A 43 -8.28 -5.13 -10.50
CA ILE A 43 -7.90 -4.87 -9.10
C ILE A 43 -7.59 -3.39 -8.83
N ILE A 44 -7.04 -2.70 -9.82
CA ILE A 44 -6.68 -1.27 -9.78
C ILE A 44 -7.85 -0.39 -9.33
N VAL A 45 -9.09 -0.77 -9.66
CA VAL A 45 -10.30 -0.01 -9.28
C VAL A 45 -10.47 0.05 -7.76
N PHE A 46 -10.18 -1.05 -7.07
CA PHE A 46 -10.29 -1.14 -5.61
C PHE A 46 -8.99 -0.70 -4.91
N SER A 47 -7.84 -1.08 -5.44
CA SER A 47 -6.57 -0.78 -4.78
C SER A 47 -6.26 0.72 -4.82
N VAL A 48 -6.41 1.38 -5.97
CA VAL A 48 -6.11 2.81 -6.10
C VAL A 48 -7.07 3.64 -5.24
N SER A 49 -8.37 3.35 -5.26
CA SER A 49 -9.36 4.06 -4.42
C SER A 49 -9.12 3.88 -2.91
N GLY A 50 -8.53 2.74 -2.51
CA GLY A 50 -8.12 2.49 -1.13
C GLY A 50 -6.81 3.17 -0.73
N ILE A 51 -5.85 3.29 -1.66
CA ILE A 51 -4.49 3.79 -1.42
C ILE A 51 -4.41 5.31 -1.50
N ILE A 52 -5.24 5.99 -2.30
CA ILE A 52 -5.20 7.45 -2.49
C ILE A 52 -5.02 8.24 -1.17
N PRO A 53 -5.77 7.97 -0.09
CA PRO A 53 -5.61 8.72 1.16
C PRO A 53 -4.26 8.51 1.86
N LEU A 54 -3.59 7.36 1.62
CA LEU A 54 -2.31 7.02 2.23
C LEU A 54 -1.13 7.71 1.53
N VAL A 55 -1.32 8.18 0.30
CA VAL A 55 -0.25 8.76 -0.51
C VAL A 55 0.22 10.08 0.12
N PRO A 56 1.53 10.25 0.37
CA PRO A 56 2.08 11.45 1.02
C PRO A 56 2.20 12.65 0.08
N GLY A 57 1.14 12.98 -0.66
CA GLY A 57 1.13 14.06 -1.65
C GLY A 57 1.32 15.44 -1.02
N GLY A 58 0.77 15.67 0.17
CA GLY A 58 0.97 16.91 0.93
C GLY A 58 2.42 17.11 1.35
N LEU A 59 3.06 16.06 1.89
CA LEU A 59 4.49 16.09 2.27
C LEU A 59 5.39 16.35 1.06
N ALA A 60 5.08 15.72 -0.08
CA ALA A 60 5.82 15.96 -1.32
C ALA A 60 5.65 17.40 -1.83
N TYR A 61 4.44 17.96 -1.75
CA TYR A 61 4.18 19.35 -2.07
C TYR A 61 4.94 20.30 -1.15
N ASP A 62 4.91 20.06 0.16
CA ASP A 62 5.63 20.88 1.13
C ASP A 62 7.14 20.79 0.95
N ALA A 63 7.69 19.61 0.63
CA ALA A 63 9.10 19.45 0.28
C ALA A 63 9.49 20.30 -0.93
N MET A 64 8.72 20.25 -2.02
CA MET A 64 8.96 21.07 -3.21
C MET A 64 8.84 22.56 -2.90
N ARG A 65 7.82 22.95 -2.13
CA ARG A 65 7.62 24.34 -1.71
C ARG A 65 8.84 24.87 -0.93
N LYS A 66 9.37 24.07 0.00
CA LYS A 66 10.55 24.43 0.79
C LYS A 66 11.81 24.53 -0.07
N ALA A 67 11.96 23.65 -1.07
CA ALA A 67 13.06 23.71 -2.02
C ALA A 67 13.05 25.02 -2.83
N VAL A 68 11.87 25.46 -3.31
CA VAL A 68 11.70 26.73 -4.03
C VAL A 68 11.96 27.95 -3.13
N GLN A 69 11.70 27.82 -1.83
CA GLN A 69 12.00 28.86 -0.84
C GLN A 69 13.47 28.86 -0.36
N ASN A 70 14.37 28.11 -0.99
CA ASN A 70 15.76 27.92 -0.59
C ASN A 70 15.93 27.35 0.84
N GLN A 71 14.91 26.65 1.37
CA GLN A 71 14.92 25.99 2.67
C GLN A 71 15.26 24.50 2.51
N TYR A 72 16.47 24.21 2.04
CA TYR A 72 16.86 22.86 1.61
C TYR A 72 16.88 21.82 2.73
N ASP A 73 17.29 22.19 3.95
CA ASP A 73 17.32 21.25 5.08
C ASP A 73 15.94 20.65 5.36
N GLN A 74 14.90 21.50 5.38
CA GLN A 74 13.52 21.06 5.57
C GLN A 74 12.98 20.34 4.34
N ALA A 75 13.35 20.80 3.14
CA ALA A 75 12.93 20.16 1.90
C ALA A 75 13.41 18.70 1.81
N VAL A 76 14.68 18.45 2.19
CA VAL A 76 15.26 17.11 2.20
C VAL A 76 14.60 16.23 3.25
N GLN A 77 14.33 16.74 4.45
CA GLN A 77 13.62 15.99 5.50
C GLN A 77 12.22 15.56 5.05
N LEU A 78 11.42 16.50 4.54
CA LEU A 78 10.05 16.22 4.07
C LEU A 78 10.05 15.31 2.84
N GLY A 79 11.00 15.51 1.92
CA GLY A 79 11.17 14.67 0.75
C GLY A 79 11.54 13.22 1.12
N ALA A 80 12.46 13.05 2.07
CA ALA A 80 12.84 11.74 2.60
C ALA A 80 11.65 11.06 3.30
N GLU A 81 10.87 11.80 4.09
CA GLU A 81 9.67 11.27 4.73
C GLU A 81 8.63 10.80 3.70
N ALA A 82 8.32 11.63 2.70
CA ALA A 82 7.41 11.27 1.62
C ALA A 82 7.90 10.05 0.83
N PHE A 83 9.20 9.95 0.58
CA PHE A 83 9.82 8.80 -0.07
C PHE A 83 9.67 7.52 0.76
N MET A 84 9.94 7.58 2.08
CA MET A 84 9.80 6.43 2.97
C MET A 84 8.35 5.93 3.06
N ILE A 85 7.38 6.85 3.18
CA ILE A 85 5.96 6.49 3.21
C ILE A 85 5.53 5.88 1.85
N SER A 86 5.98 6.44 0.73
CA SER A 86 5.70 5.87 -0.60
C SER A 86 6.32 4.47 -0.76
N GLY A 87 7.55 4.28 -0.27
CA GLY A 87 8.20 2.98 -0.23
C GLY A 87 7.47 1.97 0.66
N ALA A 88 6.90 2.42 1.79
CA ALA A 88 6.06 1.59 2.65
C ALA A 88 4.77 1.13 1.96
N ILE A 89 4.13 2.00 1.17
CA ILE A 89 2.97 1.61 0.34
C ILE A 89 3.37 0.53 -0.66
N ALA A 90 4.47 0.74 -1.39
CA ALA A 90 5.00 -0.23 -2.35
C ALA A 90 5.29 -1.58 -1.69
N LEU A 91 5.92 -1.58 -0.51
CA LEU A 91 6.19 -2.79 0.26
C LEU A 91 4.89 -3.52 0.67
N GLY A 92 3.89 -2.80 1.19
CA GLY A 92 2.61 -3.39 1.56
C GLY A 92 1.88 -4.04 0.38
N LEU A 93 1.92 -3.39 -0.80
CA LEU A 93 1.39 -3.95 -2.05
C LEU A 93 2.11 -5.24 -2.45
N LEU A 94 3.44 -5.23 -2.44
CA LEU A 94 4.27 -6.38 -2.80
C LEU A 94 4.02 -7.58 -1.87
N LEU A 95 3.94 -7.34 -0.55
CA LEU A 95 3.65 -8.38 0.42
C LEU A 95 2.26 -9.00 0.21
N ALA A 96 1.27 -8.19 -0.15
CA ALA A 96 -0.08 -8.68 -0.44
C ALA A 96 -0.11 -9.53 -1.71
N GLU A 97 0.64 -9.12 -2.74
CA GLU A 97 0.77 -9.86 -3.99
C GLU A 97 1.44 -11.23 -3.77
N VAL A 98 2.57 -11.26 -3.05
CA VAL A 98 3.27 -12.51 -2.70
C VAL A 98 2.34 -13.45 -1.92
N THR A 99 1.63 -12.91 -0.94
CA THR A 99 0.65 -13.68 -0.14
C THR A 99 -0.44 -14.28 -1.03
N ASN A 100 -1.04 -13.48 -1.91
CA ASN A 100 -2.08 -13.93 -2.84
C ASN A 100 -1.56 -15.01 -3.80
N GLN A 101 -0.33 -14.89 -4.30
CA GLN A 101 0.29 -15.91 -5.15
C GLN A 101 0.48 -17.24 -4.42
N ILE A 102 0.97 -17.21 -3.18
CA ILE A 102 1.14 -18.41 -2.35
C ILE A 102 -0.22 -19.08 -2.11
N THR A 103 -1.23 -18.32 -1.71
CA THR A 103 -2.59 -18.86 -1.48
C THR A 103 -3.17 -19.51 -2.74
N ARG A 104 -2.99 -18.91 -3.92
CA ARG A 104 -3.46 -19.46 -5.20
C ARG A 104 -2.69 -20.71 -5.62
N LYS A 105 -1.39 -20.78 -5.34
CA LYS A 105 -0.55 -21.95 -5.64
C LYS A 105 -0.97 -23.16 -4.79
N ILE A 106 -1.27 -22.94 -3.52
CA ILE A 106 -1.75 -24.00 -2.61
C ILE A 106 -3.15 -24.46 -3.00
N ALA A 107 -4.03 -23.55 -3.40
CA ALA A 107 -5.43 -23.87 -3.75
C ALA A 107 -5.62 -24.57 -5.10
N ARG A 108 -4.57 -24.74 -5.93
CA ARG A 108 -4.64 -25.52 -7.17
C ARG A 108 -4.13 -26.94 -6.90
N PRO A 109 -5.00 -27.94 -6.66
CA PRO A 109 -4.54 -29.33 -6.63
C PRO A 109 -3.93 -29.65 -8.00
N ARG A 110 -2.72 -30.24 -7.99
CA ARG A 110 -2.10 -30.78 -9.20
C ARG A 110 -3.11 -31.72 -9.86
N LYS A 111 -3.53 -31.43 -11.09
CA LYS A 111 -4.27 -32.43 -11.89
C LYS A 111 -3.36 -33.68 -11.95
N PRO A 112 -3.83 -34.88 -11.55
CA PRO A 112 -3.05 -36.07 -11.76
C PRO A 112 -2.79 -36.19 -13.26
N GLU A 113 -1.51 -36.25 -13.60
CA GLU A 113 -1.02 -36.54 -14.94
C GLU A 113 -1.61 -37.88 -15.33
N LYS A 114 -2.46 -37.91 -16.35
CA LYS A 114 -3.04 -39.15 -16.84
C LYS A 114 -1.88 -39.92 -17.49
N GLU A 115 -1.38 -40.96 -16.81
CA GLU A 115 -0.59 -42.01 -17.45
C GLU A 115 -1.38 -42.54 -18.65
N GLN A 116 -0.76 -42.48 -19.82
CA GLN A 116 -1.23 -43.06 -21.08
C GLN A 116 -0.85 -44.53 -21.14
#